data_AF-A0A966WGX6-F1
#
_entry.id   AF-A0A966WGX6-F1
#
_cell.length_a   1.000
_cell.length_b   1.000
_cell.length_c   1.000
_cell.angle_alpha   90.00
_cell.angle_beta   90.00
_cell.angle_gamma   90.00
#
_symmetry.space_group_name_H-M   'P 1'
#
loop_
_entity.id
_entity.type
_entity.pdbx_description
1 polymer ?
#
loop_
_entity_poly.entity_id
_entity_poly.type
_entity_poly.pdbx_seq_one_letter_code
_entity_poly.pdbx_strand_id
1 'polypeptide(L)'
;MLAVEGRVVISVDLESKNSHTFSDGTKIRLEREYNNLNQRETKPVNATVIDGEDIQSGSQILIHPNVTHDTYKIFDRTRLSGEVESSDVKYFSVPMEKCYAWLDGETWKPLKNFDFGLRVYRPYEGFIEGIEPTLIPDVLYVTTGEFKGLVVQTLKSCDYEIIFQGTNGQEDRIIRFRHFPYEDNEREEVIAVRNDLTDLYNNGKLLIGLSPSTAKPIQ
;
A
#
# COMPACT_ATOMS: atom_id res chain seq x y z
N MET A 1 25.74 -8.63 0.54
CA MET A 1 25.48 -7.66 1.63
C MET A 1 24.34 -8.27 2.41
N LEU A 2 24.57 -8.54 3.69
CA LEU A 2 23.57 -9.20 4.52
C LEU A 2 22.81 -8.11 5.29
N ALA A 3 21.50 -8.24 5.34
CA ALA A 3 20.65 -7.45 6.19
C ALA A 3 20.97 -7.78 7.65
N VAL A 4 20.90 -6.75 8.49
CA VAL A 4 20.93 -6.91 9.95
C VAL A 4 19.53 -7.31 10.38
N GLU A 5 19.42 -8.12 11.44
CA GLU A 5 18.14 -8.54 12.05
C GLU A 5 17.14 -7.38 12.15
N GLY A 6 15.88 -7.63 11.75
CA GLY A 6 14.81 -6.62 11.71
C GLY A 6 14.92 -5.56 10.60
N ARG A 7 15.89 -5.67 9.68
CA ARG A 7 16.02 -4.78 8.52
C ARG A 7 15.98 -5.54 7.20
N VAL A 8 15.69 -4.81 6.13
CA VAL A 8 15.70 -5.28 4.75
C VAL A 8 16.54 -4.34 3.91
N VAL A 9 17.43 -4.90 3.09
CA VAL A 9 18.19 -4.18 2.08
C VAL A 9 17.41 -4.20 0.77
N ILE A 10 17.10 -3.01 0.25
CA ILE A 10 16.25 -2.82 -0.91
C ILE A 10 16.92 -1.95 -1.96
N SER A 11 16.54 -2.13 -3.22
CA SER A 11 16.78 -1.17 -4.30
C SER A 11 15.47 -0.51 -4.72
N VAL A 12 15.50 0.81 -4.90
CA VAL A 12 14.35 1.61 -5.33
C VAL A 12 14.76 2.43 -6.54
N ASP A 13 13.99 2.34 -7.62
CA ASP A 13 14.06 3.29 -8.74
C ASP A 13 13.32 4.57 -8.35
N LEU A 14 14.06 5.67 -8.19
CA LEU A 14 13.52 6.93 -7.72
C LEU A 14 12.59 7.62 -8.72
N GLU A 15 12.69 7.27 -10.00
CA GLU A 15 11.90 7.87 -11.09
C GLU A 15 10.68 7.03 -11.46
N SER A 16 10.51 5.84 -10.86
CA SER A 16 9.52 4.84 -11.26
C SER A 16 8.08 5.38 -11.27
N LYS A 17 7.76 6.28 -10.34
CA LYS A 17 6.42 6.89 -10.20
C LYS A 17 6.20 8.14 -11.05
N ASN A 18 7.25 8.69 -11.65
CA ASN A 18 7.18 9.86 -12.53
C ASN A 18 6.74 9.49 -13.95
N SER A 19 6.01 8.38 -14.13
CA SER A 19 5.53 7.97 -15.44
C SER A 19 4.15 7.31 -15.39
N HIS A 20 3.42 7.44 -16.50
CA HIS A 20 2.13 6.79 -16.70
C HIS A 20 2.09 6.15 -18.08
N THR A 21 1.61 4.91 -18.14
CA THR A 21 1.45 4.13 -19.37
C THR A 21 -0.02 4.01 -19.69
N PHE A 22 -0.43 4.59 -20.81
CA PHE A 22 -1.80 4.49 -21.33
C PHE A 22 -2.08 3.08 -21.88
N SER A 23 -3.36 2.75 -22.06
CA SER A 23 -3.80 1.45 -22.56
C SER A 23 -3.29 1.12 -23.97
N ASP A 24 -2.90 2.13 -24.74
CA ASP A 24 -2.30 2.02 -26.08
C ASP A 24 -0.78 1.82 -26.04
N GLY A 25 -0.18 1.81 -24.85
CA GLY A 25 1.27 1.70 -24.63
C GLY A 25 2.02 3.03 -24.64
N THR A 26 1.34 4.15 -24.88
CA THR A 26 1.96 5.49 -24.84
C THR A 26 2.41 5.78 -23.40
N LYS A 27 3.67 6.22 -23.22
CA LYS A 27 4.23 6.57 -21.91
C LYS A 27 4.47 8.07 -21.82
N ILE A 28 3.92 8.70 -20.77
CA ILE A 28 4.18 10.11 -20.45
C ILE A 28 4.95 10.24 -19.15
N ARG A 29 5.73 11.31 -19.02
CA ARG A 29 6.40 11.69 -17.78
C ARG A 29 5.52 12.64 -16.97
N LEU A 30 5.44 12.39 -15.67
CA LEU A 30 4.67 13.17 -14.71
C LEU A 30 5.66 13.82 -13.72
N GLU A 31 5.75 15.14 -13.73
CA GLU A 31 6.55 15.88 -12.76
C GLU A 31 5.77 16.05 -11.44
N ARG A 32 5.70 14.97 -10.65
CA ARG A 32 4.84 14.89 -9.47
C ARG A 32 5.25 15.83 -8.35
N GLU A 33 6.55 16.15 -8.22
CA GLU A 33 7.07 16.98 -7.12
C GLU A 33 6.91 18.50 -7.33
N TYR A 34 6.39 18.95 -8.47
CA TYR A 34 6.33 20.38 -8.77
C TYR A 34 5.32 21.16 -7.91
N ASN A 35 4.12 20.62 -7.68
CA ASN A 35 3.02 21.29 -6.97
C ASN A 35 2.34 20.40 -5.90
N ASN A 36 2.91 19.23 -5.59
CA ASN A 36 2.29 18.26 -4.69
C ASN A 36 3.21 17.95 -3.50
N LEU A 37 2.77 18.32 -2.29
CA LEU A 37 3.48 18.05 -1.04
C LEU A 37 3.11 16.69 -0.44
N ASN A 38 2.10 16.00 -0.98
CA ASN A 38 1.69 14.68 -0.50
C ASN A 38 2.70 13.62 -0.95
N GLN A 39 3.62 13.26 -0.05
CA GLN A 39 4.66 12.26 -0.31
C GLN A 39 4.09 10.87 -0.65
N ARG A 40 2.85 10.56 -0.26
CA ARG A 40 2.19 9.32 -0.69
C ARG A 40 1.98 9.26 -2.19
N GLU A 41 1.77 10.41 -2.83
CA GLU A 41 1.54 10.51 -4.28
C GLU A 41 2.83 10.75 -5.06
N THR A 42 3.80 11.44 -4.45
CA THR A 42 5.03 11.85 -5.15
C THR A 42 6.19 10.89 -4.98
N LYS A 43 6.35 10.26 -3.81
CA LYS A 43 7.50 9.38 -3.56
C LYS A 43 7.28 7.97 -4.12
N PRO A 44 8.34 7.34 -4.65
CA PRO A 44 8.31 5.96 -5.11
C PRO A 44 8.25 5.03 -3.90
N VAL A 45 7.41 4.00 -4.01
CA VAL A 45 7.18 3.01 -2.95
C VAL A 45 7.38 1.58 -3.43
N ASN A 46 7.50 1.35 -4.74
CA ASN A 46 7.91 0.06 -5.29
C ASN A 46 9.41 -0.16 -5.04
N ALA A 47 9.78 -1.28 -4.44
CA ALA A 47 11.17 -1.66 -4.22
C ALA A 47 11.41 -3.11 -4.61
N THR A 48 12.67 -3.44 -4.89
CA THR A 48 13.13 -4.82 -5.07
C THR A 48 13.99 -5.21 -3.88
N VAL A 49 13.72 -6.38 -3.30
CA VAL A 49 14.48 -6.92 -2.17
C VAL A 49 15.82 -7.45 -2.67
N ILE A 50 16.89 -7.03 -2.00
CA ILE A 50 18.24 -7.55 -2.25
C ILE A 50 18.52 -8.65 -1.23
N ASP A 51 18.25 -8.34 0.04
CA ASP A 51 18.47 -9.24 1.16
C ASP A 51 17.57 -8.82 2.33
N GLY A 52 16.99 -9.78 3.04
CA GLY A 52 16.08 -9.52 4.16
C GLY A 52 15.64 -10.80 4.82
N GLU A 53 15.28 -10.70 6.09
CA GLU A 53 14.68 -11.80 6.85
C GLU A 53 13.24 -12.04 6.37
N ASP A 54 12.84 -13.30 6.17
CA ASP A 54 11.49 -13.69 5.76
C ASP A 54 10.95 -13.12 4.43
N ILE A 55 11.79 -12.47 3.62
CA ILE A 55 11.42 -12.01 2.27
C ILE A 55 12.45 -12.46 1.26
N GLN A 56 11.99 -13.16 0.23
CA GLN A 56 12.84 -13.68 -0.83
C GLN A 56 13.55 -12.55 -1.61
N SER A 57 14.87 -12.72 -1.82
CA SER A 57 15.65 -11.83 -2.69
C SER A 57 15.10 -11.81 -4.11
N GLY A 58 15.00 -10.63 -4.71
CA GLY A 58 14.40 -10.39 -6.01
C GLY A 58 12.90 -10.09 -5.99
N SER A 59 12.22 -10.31 -4.86
CA SER A 59 10.79 -9.99 -4.74
C SER A 59 10.53 -8.49 -4.77
N GLN A 60 9.41 -8.10 -5.39
CA GLN A 60 8.93 -6.72 -5.29
C GLN A 60 8.15 -6.52 -4.00
N ILE A 61 8.37 -5.37 -3.36
CA ILE A 61 7.68 -4.97 -2.13
C ILE A 61 7.18 -3.53 -2.22
N LEU A 62 6.18 -3.20 -1.39
CA LEU A 62 5.72 -1.84 -1.15
C LEU A 62 6.26 -1.35 0.19
N ILE A 63 6.81 -0.14 0.20
CA ILE A 63 7.45 0.46 1.38
C ILE A 63 6.80 1.78 1.76
N HIS A 64 7.05 2.25 2.99
CA HIS A 64 6.65 3.59 3.39
C HIS A 64 7.45 4.67 2.63
N PRO A 65 6.83 5.73 2.07
CA PRO A 65 7.50 6.72 1.23
C PRO A 65 8.74 7.35 1.89
N ASN A 66 8.70 7.60 3.20
CA ASN A 66 9.83 8.24 3.90
C ASN A 66 11.07 7.35 4.03
N VAL A 67 11.01 6.06 3.69
CA VAL A 67 12.22 5.22 3.74
C VAL A 67 13.19 5.51 2.59
N THR A 68 12.74 6.25 1.57
CA THR A 68 13.59 6.75 0.48
C THR A 68 14.46 7.95 0.89
N HIS A 69 14.38 8.39 2.15
CA HIS A 69 15.22 9.45 2.71
C HIS A 69 16.68 8.97 2.91
N ASP A 70 17.63 9.90 2.80
CA ASP A 70 19.07 9.62 2.89
C ASP A 70 19.50 8.98 4.23
N THR A 71 18.71 9.12 5.30
CA THR A 71 18.94 8.43 6.59
C THR A 71 18.99 6.90 6.46
N TYR A 72 18.29 6.34 5.49
CA TYR A 72 18.26 4.90 5.24
C TYR A 72 19.19 4.47 4.11
N LYS A 73 19.81 5.43 3.42
CA LYS A 73 20.57 5.18 2.19
C LYS A 73 21.92 4.57 2.48
N ILE A 74 22.28 3.59 1.67
CA ILE A 74 23.58 2.93 1.71
C ILE A 74 24.48 3.63 0.68
N PHE A 75 25.50 4.35 1.16
CA PHE A 75 26.42 5.10 0.31
C PHE A 75 27.61 4.28 -0.17
N ASP A 76 28.02 3.25 0.58
CA ASP A 76 29.27 2.52 0.38
C ASP A 76 29.16 1.28 -0.54
N ARG A 77 28.27 1.33 -1.54
CA ARG A 77 28.27 0.30 -2.58
C ARG A 77 29.43 0.61 -3.52
N THR A 78 30.55 -0.10 -3.34
CA THR A 78 31.69 -0.04 -4.27
C THR A 78 31.15 -0.18 -5.69
N ARG A 79 31.42 0.84 -6.51
CA ARG A 79 30.97 0.98 -7.90
C ARG A 79 31.58 -0.17 -8.73
N LEU A 80 30.94 -1.33 -8.69
CA LEU A 80 31.29 -2.47 -9.53
C LEU A 80 30.88 -2.11 -10.96
N SER A 81 31.89 -2.07 -11.83
CA SER A 81 31.87 -1.82 -13.29
C SER A 81 31.42 -0.43 -13.75
N GLY A 82 32.37 0.51 -13.80
CA GLY A 82 32.81 1.21 -15.01
C GLY A 82 31.85 2.09 -15.84
N GLU A 83 30.54 1.95 -15.73
CA GLU A 83 29.55 2.80 -16.37
C GLU A 83 28.38 2.99 -15.40
N VAL A 84 27.71 4.12 -15.54
CA VAL A 84 26.52 4.53 -14.77
C VAL A 84 26.82 5.25 -13.44
N GLU A 85 27.41 6.45 -13.56
CA GLU A 85 27.24 7.53 -12.57
C GLU A 85 25.80 8.09 -12.53
N SER A 86 24.86 7.54 -13.32
CA SER A 86 23.55 8.12 -13.61
C SER A 86 22.35 7.17 -13.42
N SER A 87 22.42 6.16 -12.54
CA SER A 87 21.24 5.32 -12.28
C SER A 87 20.34 5.98 -11.23
N ASP A 88 19.07 6.13 -11.56
CA ASP A 88 18.01 6.56 -10.64
C ASP A 88 17.70 5.52 -9.55
N VAL A 89 18.23 4.30 -9.73
CA VAL A 89 18.19 3.23 -8.73
C VAL A 89 19.15 3.51 -7.58
N LYS A 90 18.61 3.60 -6.36
CA LYS A 90 19.37 3.77 -5.11
C LYS A 90 19.10 2.61 -4.14
N TYR A 91 20.00 2.44 -3.17
CA TYR A 91 20.01 1.32 -2.23
C TYR A 91 19.73 1.82 -0.80
N PHE A 92 18.86 1.12 -0.08
CA PHE A 92 18.45 1.50 1.26
C PHE A 92 18.45 0.29 2.20
N SER A 93 18.79 0.51 3.47
CA SER A 93 18.56 -0.44 4.55
C SER A 93 17.40 0.08 5.40
N VAL A 94 16.26 -0.59 5.35
CA VAL A 94 15.01 -0.09 5.95
C VAL A 94 14.51 -1.06 7.04
N PRO A 95 13.83 -0.56 8.08
CA PRO A 95 13.17 -1.43 9.07
C PRO A 95 12.06 -2.26 8.41
N MET A 96 11.94 -3.53 8.79
CA MET A 96 10.89 -4.43 8.28
C MET A 96 9.47 -3.87 8.51
N GLU A 97 9.25 -3.21 9.65
CA GLU A 97 7.98 -2.54 10.00
C GLU A 97 7.54 -1.44 9.00
N LYS A 98 8.42 -1.00 8.10
CA LYS A 98 8.13 -0.01 7.05
C LYS A 98 7.95 -0.65 5.66
N CYS A 99 7.97 -1.97 5.59
CA CYS A 99 7.63 -2.77 4.42
C CYS A 99 6.20 -3.29 4.62
N TYR A 100 5.30 -3.02 3.69
CA TYR A 100 3.86 -3.23 3.86
C TYR A 100 3.31 -4.43 3.11
N ALA A 101 3.83 -4.66 1.90
CA ALA A 101 3.32 -5.68 1.00
C ALA A 101 4.46 -6.28 0.21
N TRP A 102 4.26 -7.49 -0.29
CA TRP A 102 5.13 -8.15 -1.25
C TRP A 102 4.30 -8.71 -2.41
N LEU A 103 4.90 -8.79 -3.58
CA LEU A 103 4.25 -9.31 -4.78
C LEU A 103 4.54 -10.81 -4.92
N ASP A 104 3.51 -11.63 -4.80
CA ASP A 104 3.57 -13.08 -5.01
C ASP A 104 3.27 -13.43 -6.46
N GLY A 105 4.20 -13.08 -7.35
CA GLY A 105 4.09 -13.26 -8.80
C GLY A 105 3.06 -12.34 -9.46
N GLU A 106 1.79 -12.48 -9.10
CA GLU A 106 0.65 -11.75 -9.67
C GLU A 106 -0.12 -10.91 -8.64
N THR A 107 -0.12 -11.32 -7.37
CA THR A 107 -0.98 -10.69 -6.35
C THR A 107 -0.16 -10.08 -5.21
N TRP A 108 -0.56 -8.88 -4.79
CA TRP A 108 0.00 -8.26 -3.60
C TRP A 108 -0.52 -8.97 -2.35
N LYS A 109 0.40 -9.34 -1.46
CA LYS A 109 0.12 -9.92 -0.16
C LYS A 109 0.68 -9.03 0.94
N PRO A 110 -0.02 -8.89 2.08
CA PRO A 110 0.51 -8.12 3.19
C PRO A 110 1.74 -8.81 3.78
N LEU A 111 2.67 -8.00 4.30
CA LEU A 111 3.74 -8.49 5.15
C LEU A 111 3.24 -8.69 6.58
N LYS A 112 4.06 -9.35 7.43
CA LYS A 112 3.73 -9.63 8.82
C LYS A 112 3.24 -8.35 9.53
N ASN A 113 2.18 -8.51 10.32
CA ASN A 113 1.51 -7.46 11.11
C ASN A 113 0.74 -6.40 10.30
N PHE A 114 0.53 -6.64 9.02
CA PHE A 114 -0.34 -5.82 8.17
C PHE A 114 -1.46 -6.66 7.60
N ASP A 115 -2.58 -6.00 7.32
CA ASP A 115 -3.67 -6.52 6.51
C ASP A 115 -4.19 -5.45 5.56
N PHE A 116 -4.89 -5.90 4.52
CA PHE A 116 -5.50 -5.03 3.53
C PHE A 116 -7.01 -4.93 3.75
N GLY A 117 -7.54 -3.78 3.36
CA GLY A 117 -8.97 -3.52 3.45
C GLY A 117 -9.48 -2.57 2.38
N LEU A 118 -10.78 -2.32 2.46
CA LEU A 118 -11.50 -1.36 1.65
C LEU A 118 -12.35 -0.47 2.57
N ARG A 119 -12.60 0.76 2.13
CA ARG A 119 -13.49 1.69 2.84
C ARG A 119 -14.93 1.22 2.67
N VAL A 120 -15.73 1.40 3.72
CA VAL A 120 -17.15 1.03 3.74
C VAL A 120 -17.99 2.28 3.56
N TYR A 121 -18.94 2.22 2.63
CA TYR A 121 -19.80 3.34 2.28
C TYR A 121 -21.27 2.98 2.45
N ARG A 122 -22.07 3.96 2.89
CA ARG A 122 -23.52 3.89 2.89
C ARG A 122 -24.05 4.51 1.59
N PRO A 123 -24.83 3.77 0.78
CA PRO A 123 -25.44 4.32 -0.43
C PRO A 123 -26.40 5.46 -0.08
N TYR A 124 -26.59 6.39 -1.00
CA TYR A 124 -27.60 7.44 -0.85
C TYR A 124 -29.00 6.86 -1.08
N GLU A 125 -29.90 7.05 -0.11
CA GLU A 125 -31.27 6.51 -0.13
C GLU A 125 -32.33 7.52 -0.62
N GLY A 126 -31.92 8.74 -1.00
CA GLY A 126 -32.85 9.77 -1.46
C GLY A 126 -33.22 9.64 -2.94
N PHE A 127 -34.12 10.52 -3.41
CA PHE A 127 -34.67 10.49 -4.76
C PHE A 127 -33.74 10.99 -5.87
N ILE A 128 -32.58 11.55 -5.52
CA ILE A 128 -31.64 12.16 -6.46
C ILE A 128 -30.63 11.09 -6.91
N GLU A 129 -30.61 10.80 -8.20
CA GLU A 129 -29.60 9.93 -8.81
C GLU A 129 -28.24 10.63 -8.92
N GLY A 130 -27.16 9.85 -8.85
CA GLY A 130 -25.78 10.35 -9.01
C GLY A 130 -25.16 10.97 -7.75
N ILE A 131 -25.84 10.93 -6.60
CA ILE A 131 -25.24 11.31 -5.32
C ILE A 131 -24.27 10.21 -4.86
N GLU A 132 -23.03 10.62 -4.57
CA GLU A 132 -21.99 9.70 -4.10
C GLU A 132 -22.35 9.10 -2.73
N PRO A 133 -21.95 7.84 -2.48
CA PRO A 133 -22.21 7.19 -1.21
C PRO A 133 -21.35 7.81 -0.10
N THR A 134 -21.88 7.82 1.12
CA THR A 134 -21.23 8.45 2.27
C THR A 134 -20.29 7.47 2.96
N LEU A 135 -19.03 7.89 3.20
CA LEU A 135 -18.06 7.09 3.94
C LEU A 135 -18.52 6.86 5.38
N ILE A 136 -18.46 5.61 5.84
CA ILE A 136 -18.58 5.29 7.26
C ILE A 136 -17.18 5.45 7.87
N PRO A 137 -16.96 6.37 8.81
CA PRO A 137 -15.63 6.63 9.36
C PRO A 137 -15.16 5.48 10.25
N ASP A 138 -13.83 5.35 10.36
CA ASP A 138 -13.15 4.46 11.30
C ASP A 138 -13.56 2.97 11.18
N VAL A 139 -13.95 2.54 9.99
CA VAL A 139 -14.25 1.14 9.69
C VAL A 139 -13.61 0.72 8.37
N LEU A 140 -13.20 -0.55 8.29
CA LEU A 140 -12.66 -1.16 7.08
C LEU A 140 -13.31 -2.51 6.85
N TYR A 141 -13.61 -2.81 5.59
CA TYR A 141 -13.90 -4.17 5.15
C TYR A 141 -12.59 -4.87 4.85
N VAL A 142 -12.33 -6.00 5.51
CA VAL A 142 -11.04 -6.67 5.48
C VAL A 142 -10.95 -7.64 4.30
N THR A 143 -9.86 -7.59 3.53
CA THR A 143 -9.65 -8.41 2.33
C THR A 143 -8.59 -9.50 2.50
N THR A 144 -7.80 -9.45 3.57
CA THR A 144 -6.75 -10.44 3.91
C THR A 144 -6.75 -10.79 5.40
N GLY A 145 -6.01 -11.82 5.81
CA GLY A 145 -5.82 -12.15 7.22
C GLY A 145 -7.03 -12.83 7.89
N GLU A 146 -7.04 -12.78 9.23
CA GLU A 146 -8.01 -13.48 10.08
C GLU A 146 -9.44 -12.99 9.89
N PHE A 147 -9.63 -11.67 9.71
CA PHE A 147 -10.95 -11.05 9.60
C PHE A 147 -11.43 -10.91 8.15
N LYS A 148 -10.81 -11.61 7.20
CA LYS A 148 -11.18 -11.53 5.79
C LYS A 148 -12.68 -11.75 5.58
N GLY A 149 -13.33 -10.79 4.90
CA GLY A 149 -14.77 -10.82 4.63
C GLY A 149 -15.63 -10.14 5.71
N LEU A 150 -15.01 -9.64 6.79
CA LEU A 150 -15.69 -8.95 7.87
C LEU A 150 -15.41 -7.45 7.83
N VAL A 151 -16.33 -6.67 8.39
CA VAL A 151 -16.11 -5.26 8.69
C VAL A 151 -15.54 -5.13 10.10
N VAL A 152 -14.47 -4.38 10.25
CA VAL A 152 -13.84 -4.10 11.55
C VAL A 152 -13.93 -2.62 11.87
N GLN A 153 -14.07 -2.32 13.16
CA GLN A 153 -13.85 -1.00 13.73
C GLN A 153 -12.35 -0.79 13.89
N THR A 154 -11.84 0.33 13.40
CA THR A 154 -10.43 0.71 13.54
C THR A 154 -10.25 1.93 14.44
N LEU A 155 -9.02 2.20 14.83
CA LEU A 155 -8.62 3.52 15.31
C LEU A 155 -8.82 4.57 14.21
N LYS A 156 -8.75 5.85 14.61
CA LYS A 156 -8.91 6.96 13.69
C LYS A 156 -7.82 6.98 12.64
N SER A 157 -8.21 7.18 11.38
CA SER A 157 -7.28 7.34 10.25
C SER A 157 -6.38 6.12 9.96
N CYS A 158 -6.89 4.90 10.20
CA CYS A 158 -6.21 3.64 9.89
C CYS A 158 -6.34 3.18 8.44
N ASP A 159 -6.97 3.99 7.57
CA ASP A 159 -7.13 3.72 6.15
C ASP A 159 -5.91 4.20 5.33
N TYR A 160 -4.69 3.80 5.75
CA TYR A 160 -3.48 4.23 5.07
C TYR A 160 -3.42 3.66 3.65
N GLU A 161 -3.65 4.56 2.68
CA GLU A 161 -3.62 4.24 1.26
C GLU A 161 -2.19 4.34 0.71
N ILE A 162 -1.67 3.21 0.25
CA ILE A 162 -0.44 3.10 -0.52
C ILE A 162 -0.79 3.35 -1.98
N ILE A 163 -0.14 4.35 -2.58
CA ILE A 163 -0.28 4.67 -4.00
C ILE A 163 1.04 4.27 -4.68
N PHE A 164 1.00 3.38 -5.65
CA PHE A 164 2.19 2.78 -6.24
C PHE A 164 2.04 2.58 -7.75
N GLN A 165 3.15 2.26 -8.43
CA GLN A 165 3.11 1.91 -9.85
C GLN A 165 2.72 0.43 -9.99
N GLY A 166 1.58 0.16 -10.61
CA GLY A 166 1.12 -1.18 -10.96
C GLY A 166 2.00 -1.83 -12.04
N THR A 167 1.85 -3.14 -12.20
CA THR A 167 2.63 -3.94 -13.16
C THR A 167 2.37 -3.57 -14.62
N ASN A 168 1.22 -2.97 -14.90
CA ASN A 168 0.83 -2.45 -16.21
C ASN A 168 1.35 -1.02 -16.49
N GLY A 169 2.13 -0.44 -15.57
CA GLY A 169 2.62 0.93 -15.71
C GLY A 169 1.54 2.00 -15.51
N GLN A 170 0.41 1.66 -14.90
CA GLN A 170 -0.57 2.60 -14.37
C GLN A 170 -0.45 2.72 -12.85
N GLU A 171 -1.08 3.74 -12.27
CA GLU A 171 -1.11 3.87 -10.82
C GLU A 171 -2.12 2.90 -10.22
N ASP A 172 -1.72 2.23 -9.15
CA ASP A 172 -2.54 1.29 -8.39
C ASP A 172 -2.50 1.63 -6.89
N ARG A 173 -3.47 1.10 -6.15
CA ARG A 173 -3.80 1.55 -4.80
C ARG A 173 -4.20 0.40 -3.90
N ILE A 174 -3.61 0.36 -2.70
CA ILE A 174 -3.96 -0.60 -1.65
C ILE A 174 -4.12 0.15 -0.34
N ILE A 175 -5.20 -0.11 0.39
CA ILE A 175 -5.36 0.36 1.76
C ILE A 175 -4.82 -0.72 2.69
N ARG A 176 -3.86 -0.34 3.53
CA ARG A 176 -3.30 -1.19 4.58
C ARG A 176 -3.74 -0.68 5.94
N PHE A 177 -3.85 -1.60 6.88
CA PHE A 177 -3.92 -1.33 8.31
C PHE A 177 -3.02 -2.31 9.08
N ARG A 178 -2.71 -2.01 10.33
CA ARG A 178 -1.92 -2.88 11.19
C ARG A 178 -2.82 -3.82 11.97
N HIS A 179 -2.42 -5.07 12.03
CA HIS A 179 -3.09 -6.07 12.85
C HIS A 179 -2.05 -7.07 13.34
N PHE A 180 -1.99 -7.31 14.64
CA PHE A 180 -1.00 -8.18 15.30
C PHE A 180 -1.71 -9.43 15.83
N PRO A 181 -1.93 -10.45 14.97
CA PRO A 181 -2.59 -11.66 15.42
C PRO A 181 -1.71 -12.31 16.50
N TYR A 182 -2.32 -12.61 17.66
CA TYR A 182 -1.71 -13.27 18.81
C TYR A 182 -0.74 -12.45 19.68
N GLU A 183 -0.58 -11.15 19.43
CA GLU A 183 0.28 -10.28 20.24
C GLU A 183 -0.48 -9.02 20.69
N ASP A 184 -0.41 -8.69 21.97
CA ASP A 184 -0.85 -7.36 22.43
C ASP A 184 0.21 -6.34 21.99
N ASN A 185 -0.19 -5.41 21.13
CA ASN A 185 0.72 -4.45 20.53
C ASN A 185 0.11 -3.04 20.58
N GLU A 186 0.89 -2.07 21.04
CA GLU A 186 0.49 -0.66 21.11
C GLU A 186 0.12 -0.05 19.75
N ARG A 187 0.53 -0.70 18.64
CA ARG A 187 0.26 -0.27 17.27
C ARG A 187 -0.89 -1.03 16.60
N GLU A 188 -1.63 -1.86 17.35
CA GLU A 188 -2.85 -2.51 16.86
C GLU A 188 -3.85 -1.44 16.40
N GLU A 189 -4.33 -1.55 15.16
CA GLU A 189 -5.25 -0.59 14.55
C GLU A 189 -6.69 -1.12 14.57
N VAL A 190 -6.91 -2.42 14.79
CA VAL A 190 -8.22 -3.07 14.91
C VAL A 190 -8.73 -3.01 16.36
N ILE A 191 -9.93 -2.48 16.56
CA ILE A 191 -10.57 -2.35 17.88
C ILE A 191 -11.57 -3.49 18.13
N ALA A 192 -12.41 -3.76 17.14
CA ALA A 192 -13.49 -4.74 17.27
C ALA A 192 -14.01 -5.21 15.90
N VAL A 193 -14.57 -6.40 15.85
CA VAL A 193 -15.33 -6.88 14.68
C VAL A 193 -16.75 -6.31 14.72
N ARG A 194 -17.19 -5.67 13.63
CA ARG A 194 -18.51 -5.06 13.46
C ARG A 194 -19.43 -6.02 12.70
N ASN A 195 -19.93 -7.03 13.40
CA ASN A 195 -20.87 -8.01 12.85
C ASN A 195 -22.14 -7.32 12.30
N ASP A 196 -22.60 -6.25 12.96
CA ASP A 196 -23.74 -5.45 12.52
C ASP A 196 -23.53 -4.85 11.12
N LEU A 197 -22.34 -4.30 10.85
CA LEU A 197 -22.01 -3.75 9.53
C LEU A 197 -21.72 -4.84 8.51
N THR A 198 -21.13 -5.94 8.95
CA THR A 198 -20.89 -7.11 8.11
C THR A 198 -22.21 -7.67 7.59
N ASP A 199 -23.21 -7.82 8.45
CA ASP A 199 -24.55 -8.26 8.06
C ASP A 199 -25.23 -7.28 7.09
N LEU A 200 -25.07 -5.97 7.30
CA LEU A 200 -25.59 -4.96 6.38
C LEU A 200 -24.93 -5.04 5.00
N TYR A 201 -23.61 -5.25 4.95
CA TYR A 201 -22.90 -5.49 3.69
C TYR A 201 -23.38 -6.78 3.01
N ASN A 202 -23.51 -7.86 3.77
CA ASN A 202 -24.01 -9.15 3.27
C ASN A 202 -25.44 -9.07 2.72
N ASN A 203 -26.24 -8.15 3.24
CA ASN A 203 -27.58 -7.85 2.76
C ASN A 203 -27.61 -6.84 1.59
N GLY A 204 -26.46 -6.43 1.05
CA GLY A 204 -26.35 -5.48 -0.06
C GLY A 204 -26.68 -4.03 0.31
N LYS A 205 -26.74 -3.69 1.60
CA LYS A 205 -27.07 -2.34 2.08
C LYS A 205 -25.86 -1.42 2.21
N LEU A 206 -24.65 -1.96 2.07
CA LEU A 206 -23.40 -1.21 2.10
C LEU A 206 -22.61 -1.45 0.82
N LEU A 207 -21.76 -0.49 0.48
CA LEU A 207 -20.83 -0.57 -0.64
C LEU A 207 -19.40 -0.61 -0.09
N ILE A 208 -18.50 -1.31 -0.76
CA ILE A 208 -17.07 -1.36 -0.41
C ILE A 208 -16.22 -0.92 -1.59
N GLY A 209 -15.16 -0.14 -1.34
CA GLY A 209 -14.24 0.31 -2.39
C GLY A 209 -13.08 1.14 -1.86
N LEU A 210 -12.19 1.55 -2.76
CA LEU A 210 -11.10 2.48 -2.45
C LEU A 210 -11.61 3.93 -2.42
N SER A 211 -12.59 4.25 -3.27
CA SER A 211 -13.22 5.57 -3.38
C SER A 211 -14.74 5.41 -3.50
N PRO A 212 -15.53 6.48 -3.23
CA PRO A 212 -16.99 6.44 -3.42
C PRO A 212 -17.39 5.99 -4.83
N SER A 213 -16.66 6.46 -5.85
CA SER A 213 -16.90 6.15 -7.27
C SER A 213 -16.55 4.72 -7.69
N THR A 214 -15.67 4.04 -6.95
CA THR A 214 -15.27 2.66 -7.21
C THR A 214 -15.98 1.66 -6.29
N ALA A 215 -16.79 2.16 -5.36
CA ALA A 215 -17.48 1.34 -4.38
C ALA A 215 -18.56 0.49 -5.03
N LYS A 216 -18.58 -0.80 -4.70
CA LYS A 216 -19.51 -1.79 -5.27
C LYS A 216 -20.29 -2.50 -4.16
N PRO A 217 -21.52 -2.97 -4.45
CA PRO A 217 -22.22 -3.88 -3.55
C PRO A 217 -21.52 -5.24 -3.50
N ILE A 218 -22.11 -6.19 -2.77
CA ILE A 218 -21.62 -7.57 -2.68
C ILE A 218 -21.31 -8.14 -4.08
N GLN A 219 -20.16 -8.83 -4.20
CA GLN A 219 -19.77 -9.57 -5.40
C GLN A 219 -20.27 -11.02 -5.32
#